data_AF-A0A1V2KIS4-F1
#
_entry.id   AF-A0A1V2KIS4-F1
#
_cell.length_a   1.000
_cell.length_b   1.000
_cell.length_c   1.000
_cell.angle_alpha   90.00
_cell.angle_beta   90.00
_cell.angle_gamma   90.00
#
_symmetry.space_group_name_H-M   'P 1'
#
loop_
_entity.id
_entity.type
_entity.pdbx_description
1 polymer ?
#
loop_
_entity_poly.entity_id
_entity_poly.type
_entity_poly.pdbx_seq_one_letter_code
_entity_poly.pdbx_strand_id
1 'polypeptide(L)'
;MDTNQLVSLVADYYKVIKADLVVVQVGIVDCYPRAIKKSELSLLLRMPRFLSELIHRWVKRNYSWLISKRGIRYVKSEQFSSNLVKLQESFPDSKFLVVPIAPPSMAYIKKNPLILGAIKEYNDLLASTFPSGFLAECYAGTSDDIFLSDNHHLNGLGNELVYTAVKEALSFEDADNEIWEII
;
A
#
# COMPACT_ATOMS: atom_id res chain seq x y z
N MET A 1 0.96 6.82 5.02
CA MET A 1 2.12 7.30 4.26
C MET A 1 1.95 6.85 2.82
N ASP A 2 2.16 7.72 1.84
CA ASP A 2 2.24 7.33 0.41
C ASP A 2 3.72 7.20 -0.04
N THR A 3 3.97 6.61 -1.21
CA THR A 3 5.35 6.35 -1.68
C THR A 3 6.15 7.61 -1.98
N ASN A 4 5.51 8.73 -2.30
CA ASN A 4 6.23 10.01 -2.44
C ASN A 4 6.84 10.42 -1.08
N GLN A 5 6.08 10.26 0.00
CA GLN A 5 6.57 10.51 1.36
C GLN A 5 7.66 9.51 1.76
N LEU A 6 7.48 8.23 1.43
CA LEU A 6 8.48 7.19 1.72
C LEU A 6 9.83 7.51 1.06
N VAL A 7 9.84 7.83 -0.24
CA VAL A 7 11.09 8.14 -0.96
C VAL A 7 11.80 9.35 -0.35
N SER A 8 11.06 10.38 0.08
CA SER A 8 11.65 11.52 0.81
C SER A 8 12.31 11.07 2.10
N LEU A 9 11.60 10.30 2.95
CA LEU A 9 12.14 9.80 4.22
C LEU A 9 13.35 8.89 4.03
N VAL A 10 13.35 8.08 2.98
CA VAL A 10 14.48 7.23 2.64
C VAL A 10 15.70 8.06 2.26
N ALA A 11 15.53 9.06 1.41
CA ALA A 11 16.62 9.94 1.00
C ALA A 11 17.21 10.73 2.18
N ASP A 12 16.34 11.18 3.10
CA ASP A 12 16.73 12.06 4.20
C ASP A 12 17.26 11.29 5.43
N TYR A 13 16.72 10.11 5.73
CA TYR A 13 16.96 9.41 6.99
C TYR A 13 17.37 7.94 6.82
N TYR A 14 16.69 7.16 6.00
CA TYR A 14 16.91 5.71 6.01
C TYR A 14 18.10 5.26 5.18
N LYS A 15 18.56 6.04 4.19
CA LYS A 15 19.71 5.69 3.37
C LYS A 15 21.02 5.59 4.16
N VAL A 16 21.12 6.22 5.34
CA VAL A 16 22.30 6.04 6.21
C VAL A 16 22.29 4.69 6.94
N ILE A 17 21.13 4.03 7.01
CA ILE A 17 21.01 2.68 7.55
C ILE A 17 21.53 1.73 6.48
N LYS A 18 22.64 1.05 6.78
CA LYS A 18 23.14 -0.07 5.99
C LYS A 18 22.33 -1.32 6.36
N ALA A 19 21.13 -1.40 5.82
CA ALA A 19 20.26 -2.54 6.07
C ALA A 19 20.68 -3.72 5.18
N ASP A 20 20.79 -4.93 5.74
CA ASP A 20 20.95 -6.14 4.93
C ASP A 20 19.62 -6.58 4.31
N LEU A 21 18.51 -6.20 4.95
CA LEU A 21 17.14 -6.56 4.58
C LEU A 21 16.20 -5.35 4.73
N VAL A 22 15.35 -5.15 3.72
CA VAL A 22 14.28 -4.14 3.71
C VAL A 22 12.94 -4.83 3.50
N VAL A 23 12.06 -4.75 4.50
CA VAL A 23 10.67 -5.21 4.39
C VAL A 23 9.77 -4.04 4.01
N VAL A 24 9.04 -4.16 2.90
CA VAL A 24 8.21 -3.09 2.33
C VAL A 24 6.74 -3.51 2.33
N GLN A 25 5.89 -2.69 2.96
CA GLN A 25 4.42 -2.81 2.87
C GLN A 25 3.82 -1.43 2.58
N VAL A 26 3.54 -1.15 1.30
CA VAL A 26 3.03 0.15 0.84
C VAL A 26 2.04 -0.01 -0.31
N GLY A 27 1.40 1.10 -0.71
CA GLY A 27 0.62 1.16 -1.95
C GLY A 27 -0.89 1.32 -1.78
N ILE A 28 -1.49 0.90 -0.66
CA ILE A 28 -2.94 1.09 -0.46
C ILE A 28 -3.33 2.57 -0.43
N VAL A 29 -2.51 3.43 0.18
CA VAL A 29 -2.76 4.87 0.27
C VAL A 29 -2.57 5.55 -1.09
N ASP A 30 -1.60 5.07 -1.86
CA ASP A 30 -1.24 5.50 -3.21
C ASP A 30 -2.36 5.22 -4.21
N CYS A 31 -2.80 3.95 -4.27
CA CYS A 31 -3.69 3.43 -5.31
C CYS A 31 -5.17 3.75 -5.06
N TYR A 32 -5.54 4.09 -3.82
CA TYR A 32 -6.93 4.32 -3.43
C TYR A 32 -7.62 5.34 -4.36
N PRO A 33 -8.68 4.95 -5.10
CA PRO A 33 -9.44 5.86 -5.95
C PRO A 33 -10.17 6.90 -5.12
N ARG A 34 -9.99 8.19 -5.44
CA ARG A 34 -10.53 9.31 -4.66
C ARG A 34 -11.49 10.16 -5.47
N ALA A 35 -12.55 10.62 -4.81
CA ALA A 35 -13.51 11.53 -5.43
C ALA A 35 -13.02 12.99 -5.45
N ILE A 36 -12.07 13.35 -4.57
CA ILE A 36 -11.61 14.72 -4.32
C ILE A 36 -10.07 14.74 -4.22
N LYS A 37 -9.41 15.75 -4.79
CA LYS A 37 -7.96 15.97 -4.66
C LYS A 37 -7.58 16.48 -3.26
N LYS A 38 -6.32 16.29 -2.82
CA LYS A 38 -5.83 16.87 -1.55
C LYS A 38 -6.04 18.40 -1.48
N SER A 39 -5.78 19.11 -2.58
CA SER A 39 -5.97 20.57 -2.67
C SER A 39 -7.44 20.97 -2.54
N GLU A 40 -8.34 20.25 -3.20
CA GLU A 40 -9.79 20.49 -3.12
C GLU A 40 -10.34 20.20 -1.72
N LEU A 41 -9.86 19.13 -1.08
CA LEU A 41 -10.19 18.84 0.31
C LEU A 41 -9.71 19.96 1.24
N SER A 42 -8.50 20.49 1.03
CA SER A 42 -7.99 21.63 1.80
C SER A 42 -8.87 22.88 1.64
N LEU A 43 -9.34 23.17 0.42
CA LEU A 43 -10.30 24.26 0.17
C LEU A 43 -11.64 24.00 0.86
N LEU A 44 -12.16 22.77 0.79
CA LEU A 44 -13.41 22.36 1.45
C LEU A 44 -13.37 22.53 2.96
N LEU A 45 -12.22 22.28 3.59
CA LEU A 45 -12.02 22.45 5.03
C LEU A 45 -11.90 23.93 5.45
N ARG A 46 -11.59 24.84 4.52
CA ARG A 46 -11.50 26.28 4.77
C ARG A 46 -12.81 27.03 4.51
N MET A 47 -13.80 26.39 3.90
CA MET A 47 -15.09 27.00 3.61
C MET A 47 -16.02 27.05 4.84
N PRO A 48 -17.01 27.96 4.85
CA PRO A 48 -18.07 27.94 5.84
C PRO A 48 -18.72 26.57 5.97
N ARG A 49 -19.00 26.16 7.21
CA ARG A 49 -19.47 24.80 7.55
C ARG A 49 -20.68 24.35 6.72
N PHE A 50 -21.65 25.23 6.52
CA PHE A 50 -22.87 24.89 5.75
C PHE A 50 -22.57 24.53 4.28
N LEU A 51 -21.62 25.21 3.64
CA LEU A 51 -21.19 24.92 2.27
C LEU A 51 -20.40 23.61 2.22
N SER A 52 -19.47 23.44 3.16
CA SER A 52 -18.65 22.22 3.26
C SER A 52 -19.53 20.98 3.46
N GLU A 53 -20.55 21.06 4.32
CA GLU A 53 -21.52 19.98 4.54
C GLU A 53 -22.42 19.71 3.33
N LEU A 54 -22.82 20.74 2.58
CA LEU A 54 -23.60 20.57 1.35
C LEU A 54 -22.78 19.83 0.28
N ILE A 55 -21.54 20.28 0.06
CA ILE A 55 -20.64 19.66 -0.92
C ILE A 55 -20.29 18.24 -0.50
N HIS A 56 -20.01 18.01 0.79
CA HIS A 56 -19.72 16.67 1.31
C HIS A 56 -20.88 15.70 1.06
N ARG A 57 -22.12 16.12 1.33
CA ARG A 57 -23.32 15.30 1.03
C ARG A 57 -23.45 15.01 -0.47
N TRP A 58 -23.22 15.99 -1.32
CA TRP A 58 -23.27 15.80 -2.77
C TRP A 58 -22.18 14.84 -3.27
N VAL A 59 -20.94 14.98 -2.79
CA VAL A 59 -19.84 14.08 -3.13
C VAL A 59 -20.15 12.65 -2.66
N LYS A 60 -20.63 12.49 -1.42
CA LYS A 60 -20.98 11.18 -0.86
C LYS A 60 -22.06 10.49 -1.70
N ARG A 61 -23.10 11.23 -2.13
CA ARG A 61 -24.17 10.70 -2.96
C ARG A 61 -23.70 10.27 -4.35
N ASN A 62 -22.70 10.97 -4.91
CA ASN A 62 -22.20 10.73 -6.26
C ASN A 62 -20.81 10.06 -6.27
N TYR A 63 -20.41 9.43 -5.16
CA TYR A 63 -19.03 8.99 -4.95
C TYR A 63 -18.53 8.05 -6.05
N SER A 64 -19.28 6.98 -6.34
CA SER A 64 -18.92 5.98 -7.36
C SER A 64 -18.77 6.60 -8.76
N TRP A 65 -19.62 7.57 -9.11
CA TRP A 65 -19.51 8.29 -10.37
C TRP A 65 -18.27 9.20 -10.40
N LEU A 66 -18.01 9.91 -9.30
CA LEU A 66 -16.86 10.82 -9.19
C LEU A 66 -15.53 10.08 -9.30
N ILE A 67 -15.35 8.97 -8.57
CA ILE A 67 -14.09 8.21 -8.62
C ILE A 67 -13.80 7.67 -10.02
N SER A 68 -14.84 7.20 -10.73
CA SER A 68 -14.72 6.65 -12.07
C SER A 68 -14.39 7.74 -13.09
N LYS A 69 -15.13 8.85 -13.06
CA LYS A 69 -14.93 9.95 -14.02
C LYS A 69 -13.60 10.68 -13.83
N ARG A 70 -13.15 10.83 -12.57
CA ARG A 70 -12.01 11.70 -12.26
C ARG A 70 -10.67 10.95 -12.23
N GLY A 71 -10.69 9.63 -11.97
CA GLY A 71 -9.47 8.81 -11.96
C GLY A 71 -8.39 9.32 -11.00
N ILE A 72 -8.77 9.94 -9.88
CA ILE A 72 -7.81 10.56 -8.96
C ILE A 72 -7.23 9.49 -8.04
N ARG A 73 -5.91 9.47 -7.96
CA ARG A 73 -5.10 8.71 -6.99
C ARG A 73 -4.07 9.66 -6.36
N TYR A 74 -3.53 9.31 -5.20
CA TYR A 74 -2.49 10.15 -4.57
C TYR A 74 -1.16 10.04 -5.29
N VAL A 75 -0.82 8.84 -5.73
CA VAL A 75 0.31 8.57 -6.60
C VAL A 75 -0.25 7.86 -7.82
N LYS A 76 0.16 8.28 -9.02
CA LYS A 76 -0.20 7.59 -10.26
C LYS A 76 0.73 6.40 -10.46
N SER A 77 0.30 5.45 -11.28
CA SER A 77 0.99 4.17 -11.46
C SER A 77 2.41 4.35 -11.99
N GLU A 78 2.61 5.29 -12.92
CA GLU A 78 3.94 5.62 -13.44
C GLU A 78 4.85 6.22 -12.36
N GLN A 79 4.29 7.10 -11.52
CA GLN A 79 5.02 7.69 -10.40
C GLN A 79 5.31 6.65 -9.32
N PHE A 80 4.38 5.73 -9.07
CA PHE A 80 4.54 4.64 -8.13
C PHE A 80 5.71 3.74 -8.56
N SER A 81 5.73 3.29 -9.83
CA SER A 81 6.87 2.54 -10.38
C SER A 81 8.19 3.31 -10.25
N SER A 82 8.22 4.61 -10.58
CA SER A 82 9.42 5.43 -10.39
C SER A 82 9.85 5.49 -8.92
N ASN A 83 8.91 5.56 -7.98
CA ASN A 83 9.21 5.57 -6.55
C ASN A 83 9.76 4.22 -6.06
N LEU A 84 9.23 3.10 -6.57
CA LEU A 84 9.74 1.76 -6.22
C LEU A 84 11.18 1.57 -6.70
N VAL A 85 11.51 2.03 -7.92
CA VAL A 85 12.89 2.00 -8.43
C VAL A 85 13.82 2.84 -7.55
N LYS A 86 13.43 4.07 -7.20
CA LYS A 86 14.22 4.92 -6.29
C LYS A 86 14.42 4.29 -4.91
N LEU A 87 13.41 3.58 -4.41
CA LEU A 87 13.51 2.85 -3.15
C LEU A 87 14.57 1.75 -3.26
N GLN A 88 14.54 0.95 -4.33
CA GLN A 88 15.54 -0.09 -4.59
C GLN A 88 16.96 0.49 -4.72
N GLU A 89 17.13 1.57 -5.48
CA GLU A 89 18.41 2.27 -5.67
C GLU A 89 18.98 2.88 -4.37
N SER A 90 18.11 3.15 -3.39
CA SER A 90 18.54 3.69 -2.10
C SER A 90 19.20 2.64 -1.20
N PHE A 91 19.00 1.36 -1.52
CA PHE A 91 19.46 0.20 -0.75
C PHE A 91 20.05 -0.86 -1.71
N PRO A 92 21.14 -0.53 -2.42
CA PRO A 92 21.64 -1.34 -3.54
C PRO A 92 22.14 -2.74 -3.13
N ASP A 93 22.60 -2.88 -1.88
CA ASP A 93 23.13 -4.14 -1.34
C ASP A 93 22.11 -4.89 -0.48
N SER A 94 20.91 -4.33 -0.28
CA SER A 94 19.90 -4.91 0.59
C SER A 94 19.02 -5.90 -0.16
N LYS A 95 18.62 -6.97 0.53
CA LYS A 95 17.52 -7.82 0.11
C LYS A 95 16.19 -7.13 0.35
N PHE A 96 15.22 -7.38 -0.52
CA PHE A 96 13.88 -6.83 -0.39
C PHE A 96 12.86 -7.93 -0.17
N LEU A 97 12.03 -7.78 0.85
CA LEU A 97 10.80 -8.56 1.02
C LEU A 97 9.61 -7.62 0.91
N VAL A 98 8.71 -7.89 -0.03
CA VAL A 98 7.60 -7.00 -0.36
C VAL A 98 6.30 -7.70 -0.02
N VAL A 99 5.64 -7.19 1.01
CA VAL A 99 4.30 -7.62 1.41
C VAL A 99 3.30 -7.00 0.43
N PRO A 100 2.45 -7.80 -0.26
CA PRO A 100 1.45 -7.26 -1.15
C PRO A 100 0.47 -6.34 -0.42
N ILE A 101 -0.21 -5.47 -1.17
CA ILE A 101 -1.41 -4.80 -0.70
C ILE A 101 -2.48 -5.88 -0.50
N ALA A 102 -3.02 -5.97 0.72
CA ALA A 102 -4.06 -6.94 1.07
C ALA A 102 -5.28 -6.83 0.12
N PRO A 103 -5.96 -7.95 -0.19
CA PRO A 103 -7.18 -7.92 -1.00
C PRO A 103 -8.25 -7.07 -0.31
N PRO A 104 -9.05 -6.28 -1.04
CA PRO A 104 -10.08 -5.47 -0.40
C PRO A 104 -11.24 -6.36 0.05
N SER A 105 -11.78 -6.09 1.24
CA SER A 105 -12.99 -6.78 1.69
C SER A 105 -14.21 -6.41 0.86
N MET A 106 -15.25 -7.24 0.88
CA MET A 106 -16.50 -7.00 0.15
C MET A 106 -17.17 -5.69 0.60
N ALA A 107 -17.11 -5.38 1.89
CA ALA A 107 -17.62 -4.13 2.42
C ALA A 107 -16.83 -2.91 1.90
N TYR A 108 -15.54 -3.08 1.66
CA TYR A 108 -14.70 -2.02 1.11
C TYR A 108 -14.94 -1.81 -0.39
N ILE A 109 -15.09 -2.89 -1.16
CA ILE A 109 -15.49 -2.85 -2.58
C ILE A 109 -16.84 -2.15 -2.74
N LYS A 110 -17.82 -2.44 -1.88
CA LYS A 110 -19.14 -1.78 -1.93
C LYS A 110 -19.04 -0.26 -1.76
N LYS A 111 -18.09 0.23 -0.95
CA LYS A 111 -17.85 1.66 -0.75
C LYS A 111 -17.04 2.28 -1.90
N ASN A 112 -16.10 1.53 -2.46
CA ASN A 112 -15.21 1.99 -3.53
C ASN A 112 -15.08 0.89 -4.60
N PRO A 113 -15.96 0.82 -5.60
CA PRO A 113 -16.00 -0.29 -6.55
C PRO A 113 -14.75 -0.43 -7.43
N LEU A 114 -13.90 0.61 -7.49
CA LEU A 114 -12.67 0.60 -8.27
C LEU A 114 -11.45 0.11 -7.49
N ILE A 115 -11.59 -0.13 -6.18
CA ILE A 115 -10.45 -0.45 -5.31
C ILE A 115 -9.81 -1.80 -5.66
N LEU A 116 -10.59 -2.80 -6.04
CA LEU A 116 -10.08 -4.12 -6.41
C LEU A 116 -9.14 -4.04 -7.61
N GLY A 117 -9.54 -3.32 -8.66
CA GLY A 117 -8.69 -3.10 -9.83
C GLY A 117 -7.44 -2.30 -9.50
N ALA A 118 -7.55 -1.28 -8.65
CA ALA A 118 -6.41 -0.46 -8.23
C ALA A 118 -5.39 -1.24 -7.38
N ILE A 119 -5.87 -2.10 -6.46
CA ILE A 119 -5.00 -2.98 -5.67
C ILE A 119 -4.29 -3.98 -6.58
N LYS A 120 -5.02 -4.61 -7.51
CA LYS A 120 -4.42 -5.53 -8.48
C LYS A 120 -3.31 -4.84 -9.28
N GLU A 121 -3.61 -3.69 -9.86
CA GLU A 121 -2.66 -2.92 -10.66
C GLU A 121 -1.38 -2.60 -9.88
N TYR A 122 -1.49 -2.17 -8.62
CA TYR A 122 -0.32 -1.79 -7.82
C TYR A 122 0.45 -3.00 -7.30
N ASN A 123 -0.22 -4.12 -7.00
CA ASN A 123 0.45 -5.37 -6.70
C ASN A 123 1.21 -5.91 -7.92
N ASP A 124 0.67 -5.78 -9.13
CA ASP A 124 1.38 -6.15 -10.37
C ASP A 124 2.67 -5.31 -10.52
N LEU A 125 2.63 -4.02 -10.16
CA LEU A 125 3.82 -3.14 -10.15
C LEU A 125 4.84 -3.51 -9.07
N LEU A 126 4.38 -3.86 -7.87
CA LEU A 126 5.25 -4.35 -6.79
C LEU A 126 5.93 -5.66 -7.20
N ALA A 127 5.16 -6.63 -7.71
CA ALA A 127 5.66 -7.92 -8.15
C ALA A 127 6.67 -7.80 -9.31
N SER A 128 6.40 -6.94 -10.29
CA SER A 128 7.32 -6.72 -11.42
C SER A 128 8.62 -6.01 -11.00
N THR A 129 8.58 -5.15 -9.99
CA THR A 129 9.77 -4.46 -9.49
C THR A 129 10.62 -5.35 -8.57
N PHE A 130 9.98 -6.20 -7.77
CA PHE A 130 10.62 -7.06 -6.77
C PHE A 130 10.28 -8.55 -6.97
N PRO A 131 10.60 -9.16 -8.13
CA PRO A 131 10.09 -10.48 -8.49
C PRO A 131 10.52 -11.60 -7.53
N SER A 132 11.75 -11.54 -7.00
CA SER A 132 12.27 -12.53 -6.05
C SER A 132 11.85 -12.28 -4.60
N GLY A 133 11.43 -11.06 -4.27
CA GLY A 133 11.09 -10.64 -2.92
C GLY A 133 9.60 -10.50 -2.64
N PHE A 134 8.76 -10.64 -3.66
CA PHE A 134 7.32 -10.41 -3.55
C PHE A 134 6.61 -11.60 -2.93
N LEU A 135 6.00 -11.39 -1.77
CA LEU A 135 5.32 -12.41 -0.98
C LEU A 135 3.91 -12.69 -1.52
N ALA A 136 3.81 -13.24 -2.73
CA ALA A 136 2.55 -13.42 -3.46
C ALA A 136 1.48 -14.19 -2.66
N GLU A 137 1.90 -15.18 -1.88
CA GLU A 137 1.00 -16.06 -1.11
C GLU A 137 0.60 -15.49 0.26
N CYS A 138 1.07 -14.29 0.64
CA CYS A 138 0.86 -13.70 1.96
C CYS A 138 -0.62 -13.64 2.39
N TYR A 139 -1.55 -13.48 1.44
CA TYR A 139 -2.99 -13.44 1.71
C TYR A 139 -3.76 -14.51 0.92
N ALA A 140 -3.10 -15.57 0.47
CA ALA A 140 -3.75 -16.64 -0.29
C ALA A 140 -4.84 -17.32 0.56
N GLY A 141 -6.01 -17.53 -0.03
CA GLY A 141 -7.14 -18.22 0.62
C GLY A 141 -7.78 -17.46 1.80
N THR A 142 -7.42 -16.20 2.01
CA THR A 142 -7.95 -15.39 3.13
C THR A 142 -9.40 -14.95 2.91
N SER A 143 -10.08 -14.63 4.00
CA SER A 143 -11.44 -14.10 4.00
C SER A 143 -11.47 -12.66 4.56
N ASP A 144 -12.65 -12.02 4.56
CA ASP A 144 -12.83 -10.66 5.06
C ASP A 144 -12.57 -10.52 6.58
N ASP A 145 -12.43 -11.64 7.31
CA ASP A 145 -12.17 -11.70 8.75
C ASP A 145 -10.76 -11.26 9.16
N ILE A 146 -9.88 -10.93 8.21
CA ILE A 146 -8.54 -10.40 8.49
C ILE A 146 -8.51 -8.88 8.75
N PHE A 147 -9.64 -8.19 8.60
CA PHE A 147 -9.73 -6.74 8.73
C PHE A 147 -10.38 -6.26 10.04
N LEU A 148 -10.07 -5.03 10.43
CA LEU A 148 -10.82 -4.25 11.41
C LEU A 148 -12.16 -3.78 10.83
N SER A 149 -13.00 -3.20 11.67
CA SER A 149 -14.34 -2.71 11.30
C SER A 149 -14.31 -1.57 10.25
N ASP A 150 -13.17 -0.94 10.04
CA ASP A 150 -12.95 0.03 8.95
C ASP A 150 -12.80 -0.61 7.57
N ASN A 151 -12.70 -1.94 7.50
CA ASN A 151 -12.69 -2.77 6.30
C ASN A 151 -11.39 -2.70 5.48
N HIS A 152 -10.30 -2.16 6.03
CA HIS A 152 -9.03 -2.09 5.30
C HIS A 152 -7.77 -2.17 6.14
N HIS A 153 -7.81 -1.85 7.44
CA HIS A 153 -6.68 -2.10 8.32
C HIS A 153 -6.74 -3.55 8.81
N LEU A 154 -5.59 -4.22 8.86
CA LEU A 154 -5.49 -5.60 9.33
C LEU A 154 -5.77 -5.68 10.83
N ASN A 155 -6.47 -6.73 11.25
CA ASN A 155 -6.63 -7.09 12.65
C ASN A 155 -5.53 -8.09 13.10
N GLY A 156 -5.68 -8.71 14.26
CA GLY A 156 -4.69 -9.69 14.75
C GLY A 156 -4.42 -10.84 13.77
N LEU A 157 -5.47 -11.42 13.17
CA LEU A 157 -5.34 -12.49 12.17
C LEU A 157 -4.62 -12.01 10.91
N GLY A 158 -5.00 -10.83 10.41
CA GLY A 158 -4.35 -10.24 9.24
C GLY A 158 -2.86 -9.95 9.45
N ASN A 159 -2.49 -9.45 10.64
CA ASN A 159 -1.08 -9.23 10.97
C ASN A 159 -0.31 -10.55 11.16
N GLU A 160 -0.95 -11.59 11.70
CA GLU A 160 -0.33 -12.92 11.85
C GLU A 160 0.04 -13.54 10.50
N LEU A 161 -0.79 -13.33 9.48
CA LEU A 161 -0.50 -13.77 8.11
C LEU A 161 0.75 -13.07 7.54
N VAL A 162 0.84 -11.75 7.72
CA VAL A 162 2.02 -10.98 7.29
C VAL A 162 3.26 -11.44 8.03
N TYR A 163 3.17 -11.60 9.35
CA TYR A 163 4.27 -12.08 10.18
C TYR A 163 4.76 -13.46 9.73
N THR A 164 3.83 -14.41 9.51
CA THR A 164 4.15 -15.77 9.06
C THR A 164 4.84 -15.74 7.70
N ALA A 165 4.28 -15.01 6.73
CA ALA A 165 4.86 -14.91 5.38
C ALA A 165 6.27 -14.32 5.39
N VAL A 166 6.50 -13.26 6.17
CA VAL A 166 7.84 -12.66 6.30
C VAL A 166 8.81 -13.60 7.01
N LYS A 167 8.37 -14.27 8.08
CA LYS A 167 9.19 -15.23 8.83
C LYS A 167 9.61 -16.42 7.97
N GLU A 168 8.69 -16.99 7.19
CA GLU A 168 8.97 -18.10 6.29
C GLU A 168 9.95 -17.72 5.19
N ALA A 169 9.78 -16.54 4.59
CA ALA A 169 10.72 -16.02 3.59
C ALA A 169 12.14 -15.85 4.18
N LEU A 170 12.25 -15.42 5.43
CA LEU A 170 13.55 -15.33 6.12
C LEU A 170 14.15 -16.71 6.41
N SER A 171 13.33 -17.65 6.90
CA SER A 171 13.80 -18.99 7.28
C SER A 171 14.22 -19.84 6.07
N PHE A 172 13.56 -19.67 4.92
CA PHE A 172 13.96 -20.31 3.67
C PHE A 172 15.34 -19.82 3.21
N GLU A 173 15.62 -18.53 3.36
CA GLU A 173 16.94 -17.99 3.03
C GLU A 173 18.04 -18.44 3.98
N ASP A 174 17.76 -18.65 5.27
CA ASP A 174 18.73 -19.22 6.22
C ASP A 174 19.06 -20.69 5.90
N ALA A 175 18.17 -21.41 5.21
CA ALA A 175 18.43 -22.77 4.76
C ALA A 175 19.27 -22.82 3.46
N ASP A 176 19.10 -21.83 2.58
CA ASP A 176 19.89 -21.70 1.34
C ASP A 176 21.25 -21.02 1.54
N ASN A 177 21.41 -20.23 2.61
CA ASN A 177 22.68 -19.68 3.07
C ASN A 177 23.12 -20.45 4.31
N GLU A 178 23.91 -21.51 4.17
CA GLU A 178 24.47 -22.27 5.31
C GLU A 178 24.98 -21.32 6.42
N ILE A 179 24.20 -21.29 7.51
CA ILE A 179 24.56 -20.85 8.87
C ILE A 179 24.78 -19.35 9.07
N TRP A 180 23.79 -18.69 9.67
CA TRP A 180 24.03 -17.62 10.63
C TRP A 180 23.99 -18.19 12.05
N GLU A 181 25.16 -18.40 12.67
CA GLU A 181 25.23 -18.60 14.12
C GLU A 181 24.88 -17.26 14.78
N ILE A 182 23.63 -17.13 15.23
CA ILE A 182 23.25 -16.06 16.14
C ILE A 182 23.66 -16.52 17.56
N ILE A 183 24.76 -15.93 18.05
CA ILE A 183 25.21 -15.98 19.45
C ILE A 183 24.21 -15.21 20.34
#